data_AF-A0A1Q5P3U1-F1
#
_entry.id   AF-A0A1Q5P3U1-F1
#
_cell.length_a   1.000
_cell.length_b   1.000
_cell.length_c   1.000
_cell.angle_alpha   90.00
_cell.angle_beta   90.00
_cell.angle_gamma   90.00
#
_symmetry.space_group_name_H-M   'P 1'
#
loop_
_entity.id
_entity.type
_entity.pdbx_description
1 polymer ?
#
loop_
_entity_poly.entity_id
_entity_poly.type
_entity_poly.pdbx_seq_one_letter_code
_entity_poly.pdbx_strand_id
1 'polypeptide(L)'
;MNTTCELCEKETKDKVSYLELETWEFDFLKKEKKDFYSMCFDCFDKHTNHFIDKEIDLELRKKRSLSVNREIQEEIEAILEIES
;
A
#
# COMPACT_ATOMS: atom_id res chain seq x y z
N MET A 1 17.37 -24.47 11.01
CA MET A 1 16.41 -24.90 9.97
C MET A 1 16.27 -23.75 9.01
N ASN A 2 16.69 -23.94 7.76
CA ASN A 2 16.41 -22.95 6.72
C ASN A 2 14.95 -23.12 6.32
N THR A 3 14.18 -22.04 6.37
CA THR A 3 12.78 -22.02 5.96
C THR A 3 12.67 -21.36 4.59
N THR A 4 11.50 -21.43 3.97
CA THR A 4 11.24 -20.74 2.70
C THR A 4 10.40 -19.51 2.97
N CYS A 5 10.68 -18.44 2.24
CA CYS A 5 9.88 -17.22 2.26
C CYS A 5 8.44 -17.55 1.85
N GLU A 6 7.45 -17.13 2.64
CA GLU A 6 6.03 -17.42 2.39
C GLU A 6 5.46 -16.67 1.18
N LEU A 7 6.23 -15.73 0.60
CA LEU A 7 5.84 -14.94 -0.57
C LEU A 7 6.53 -15.37 -1.87
N CYS A 8 7.81 -15.72 -1.81
CA CYS A 8 8.59 -16.03 -3.02
C CYS A 8 9.25 -17.41 -3.00
N GLU A 9 9.01 -18.21 -1.96
CA GLU A 9 9.51 -19.58 -1.78
C GLU A 9 11.04 -19.74 -1.76
N LYS A 10 11.79 -18.63 -1.86
CA LYS A 10 13.24 -18.62 -1.71
C LYS A 10 13.65 -18.98 -0.28
N GLU A 11 14.80 -19.63 -0.16
CA GLU A 11 15.38 -19.95 1.13
C GLU A 11 15.68 -18.68 1.94
N THR A 12 15.26 -18.67 3.21
CA THR A 12 15.51 -17.57 4.14
C THR A 12 15.67 -18.11 5.57
N LYS A 13 16.36 -17.32 6.39
CA LYS A 13 16.43 -17.52 7.85
C LYS A 13 15.69 -16.43 8.60
N ASP A 14 15.15 -15.46 7.87
CA ASP A 14 14.53 -14.26 8.42
C ASP A 14 13.09 -14.56 8.81
N LYS A 15 12.70 -13.99 9.94
CA LYS A 15 11.35 -14.09 10.46
C LYS A 15 10.85 -12.71 10.83
N VAL A 16 9.63 -12.43 10.46
CA VAL A 16 8.95 -11.17 10.77
C VAL A 16 7.74 -11.48 11.63
N SER A 17 7.50 -10.64 12.65
CA SER A 17 6.37 -10.83 13.56
C SER A 17 5.05 -10.46 12.90
N TYR A 18 3.96 -11.10 13.32
CA TYR A 18 2.62 -10.73 12.84
C TYR A 18 2.30 -9.26 13.03
N LEU A 19 2.63 -8.69 14.20
CA LEU A 19 2.31 -7.29 14.53
C LEU A 19 2.98 -6.31 13.55
N GLU A 20 4.22 -6.60 13.19
CA GLU A 20 4.96 -5.82 12.20
C GLU A 20 4.33 -5.95 10.82
N LEU A 21 3.97 -7.15 10.37
CA LEU A 21 3.32 -7.35 9.07
C LEU A 21 1.90 -6.77 9.02
N GLU A 22 1.16 -6.80 10.13
CA GLU A 22 -0.18 -6.23 10.24
C GLU A 22 -0.14 -4.70 10.07
N THR A 23 0.91 -4.05 10.59
CA THR A 23 1.16 -2.62 10.41
C THR A 23 1.30 -2.23 8.93
N TRP A 24 1.85 -3.12 8.11
CA TRP A 24 2.06 -2.91 6.67
C TRP A 24 0.93 -3.49 5.79
N GLU A 25 -0.18 -3.90 6.39
CA GLU A 25 -1.40 -4.40 5.70
C GLU A 25 -1.15 -5.54 4.69
N PHE A 26 -0.24 -6.46 4.99
CA PHE A 26 0.00 -7.61 4.11
C PHE A 26 -1.27 -8.47 3.90
N ASP A 27 -1.76 -8.56 2.66
CA ASP A 27 -3.00 -9.26 2.34
C ASP A 27 -3.01 -10.75 2.70
N PHE A 28 -1.84 -11.41 2.67
CA PHE A 28 -1.76 -12.84 2.95
C PHE A 28 -2.03 -13.18 4.44
N LEU A 29 -1.92 -12.20 5.34
CA LEU A 29 -2.25 -12.37 6.77
C LEU A 29 -3.73 -12.70 7.00
N LYS A 30 -4.61 -12.36 6.04
CA LYS A 30 -6.05 -12.66 6.11
C LYS A 30 -6.36 -14.16 6.01
N LYS A 31 -5.42 -14.97 5.51
CA LYS A 31 -5.62 -16.41 5.29
C LYS A 31 -5.29 -17.25 6.52
N GLU A 32 -4.25 -16.88 7.25
CA GLU A 32 -3.76 -17.64 8.41
C GLU A 32 -3.02 -16.69 9.35
N LYS A 33 -3.35 -16.72 10.66
CA LYS A 33 -2.65 -15.95 11.70
C LYS A 33 -1.60 -16.83 12.39
N LYS A 34 -0.33 -16.46 12.27
CA LYS A 34 0.84 -17.06 12.93
C LYS A 34 1.53 -15.99 13.74
N ASP A 35 2.26 -16.34 14.79
CA ASP A 35 3.04 -15.35 15.57
C ASP A 35 4.21 -14.77 14.75
N PHE A 36 4.81 -15.62 13.91
CA PHE A 36 5.95 -15.28 13.04
C PHE A 36 5.78 -15.90 11.67
N TYR A 37 6.22 -15.16 10.65
CA TYR A 37 6.23 -15.59 9.25
C TYR A 37 7.66 -15.62 8.72
N SER A 38 7.96 -16.63 7.90
CA SER A 38 9.25 -16.71 7.22
C SER A 38 9.20 -15.81 6.00
N MET A 39 9.99 -14.73 5.98
CA MET A 39 9.94 -13.74 4.91
C MET A 39 11.31 -13.15 4.66
N CYS A 40 11.78 -13.19 3.42
CA CYS A 40 13.05 -12.57 3.07
C CYS A 40 12.94 -11.04 3.03
N PHE A 41 14.05 -10.36 3.32
CA PHE A 41 14.15 -8.90 3.32
C PHE A 41 13.62 -8.26 2.03
N ASP A 42 13.99 -8.78 0.86
CA ASP A 42 13.52 -8.24 -0.43
C ASP A 42 12.00 -8.22 -0.58
N CYS A 43 11.32 -9.27 -0.10
CA CYS A 43 9.85 -9.34 -0.17
C CYS A 43 9.20 -8.36 0.81
N PHE A 44 9.79 -8.21 1.99
CA PHE A 44 9.33 -7.25 2.98
C PHE A 44 9.50 -5.81 2.46
N ASP A 45 10.73 -5.44 2.08
CA ASP A 45 11.09 -4.10 1.58
C ASP A 45 10.27 -3.70 0.35
N LYS A 46 10.07 -4.62 -0.60
CA LYS A 46 9.24 -4.34 -1.78
C LYS A 46 7.79 -4.04 -1.41
N HIS A 47 7.23 -4.70 -0.40
CA HIS A 47 5.85 -4.47 -0.01
C HIS A 47 5.68 -3.19 0.79
N THR A 48 6.57 -2.93 1.76
CA THR A 48 6.54 -1.70 2.55
C THR A 48 6.74 -0.47 1.66
N ASN A 49 7.66 -0.51 0.70
CA ASN A 49 7.81 0.57 -0.28
C ASN A 49 6.55 0.79 -1.12
N HIS A 50 5.89 -0.29 -1.59
CA HIS A 50 4.62 -0.18 -2.32
C HIS A 50 3.48 0.38 -1.46
N PHE A 51 3.46 0.05 -0.17
CA PHE A 51 2.52 0.60 0.79
C PHE A 51 2.74 2.11 0.98
N ILE A 52 3.99 2.52 1.21
CA ILE A 52 4.39 3.93 1.35
C ILE A 52 4.03 4.72 0.09
N ASP A 53 4.33 4.19 -1.10
CA ASP A 53 4.02 4.86 -2.37
C ASP A 53 2.51 5.09 -2.53
N LYS A 54 1.68 4.11 -2.13
CA LYS A 54 0.22 4.26 -2.14
C LYS A 54 -0.26 5.33 -1.16
N GLU A 55 0.29 5.35 0.05
CA GLU A 55 -0.10 6.32 1.07
C GLU A 55 0.28 7.75 0.65
N ILE A 56 1.51 7.94 0.15
CA ILE A 56 2.00 9.21 -0.40
C ILE A 56 1.15 9.66 -1.59
N ASP A 57 0.83 8.77 -2.52
CA ASP A 57 -0.03 9.08 -3.66
C ASP A 57 -1.44 9.51 -3.21
N LEU A 58 -2.02 8.82 -2.22
CA LEU A 58 -3.31 9.19 -1.65
C LEU A 58 -3.27 10.58 -1.00
N GLU A 59 -2.23 10.88 -0.22
CA GLU A 59 -2.06 12.20 0.37
C GLU A 59 -1.89 13.30 -0.68
N LEU A 60 -1.11 13.04 -1.73
CA LEU A 60 -0.93 13.98 -2.84
C LEU A 60 -2.25 14.21 -3.59
N ARG A 61 -3.05 13.16 -3.81
CA ARG A 61 -4.40 13.29 -4.40
C ARG A 61 -5.33 14.09 -3.51
N LYS A 62 -5.32 13.86 -2.18
CA LYS A 62 -6.10 14.67 -1.23
C LYS A 62 -5.67 16.13 -1.26
N LYS A 63 -4.36 16.42 -1.22
CA LYS A 63 -3.84 17.79 -1.33
C LYS A 63 -4.24 18.44 -2.65
N ARG A 64 -4.13 17.72 -3.77
CA ARG A 64 -4.58 18.20 -5.08
C ARG A 64 -6.08 18.49 -5.07
N SER A 65 -6.91 17.59 -4.56
CA SER A 65 -8.36 17.80 -4.44
C SER A 65 -8.72 19.00 -3.56
N LEU A 66 -7.98 19.24 -2.48
CA LEU A 66 -8.17 20.42 -1.62
C LEU A 66 -7.63 21.71 -2.26
N SER A 67 -6.71 21.58 -3.22
CA SER A 67 -6.10 22.70 -3.95
C SER A 67 -6.81 23.00 -5.27
N VAL A 68 -7.71 22.11 -5.74
CA VAL A 68 -8.68 22.44 -6.79
C VAL A 68 -9.67 23.39 -6.13
N ASN A 69 -9.37 24.67 -6.29
CA ASN A 69 -10.13 25.79 -5.76
C ASN A 69 -11.56 25.74 -6.29
N ARG A 70 -12.54 26.19 -5.49
CA ARG A 70 -13.96 26.18 -5.84
C ARG A 70 -14.25 26.87 -7.19
N GLU A 71 -13.45 27.87 -7.54
CA GLU A 71 -13.47 28.55 -8.85
C GLU A 71 -13.22 27.61 -10.04
N ILE A 72 -12.32 26.62 -9.90
CA ILE A 72 -12.03 25.65 -10.98
C ILE A 72 -13.17 24.63 -11.11
N GLN A 73 -13.84 24.27 -10.00
CA GLN A 73 -15.03 23.41 -10.06
C GLN A 73 -16.20 24.12 -10.77
N GLU A 74 -16.40 25.41 -10.48
CA GLU A 74 -17.42 26.24 -11.14
C GLU A 74 -17.12 26.43 -12.64
N GLU A 75 -15.86 26.57 -13.04
CA GLU A 75 -15.47 26.61 -14.47
C GLU A 75 -15.70 25.27 -15.19
N ILE A 76 -15.44 24.13 -14.54
CA ILE A 76 -15.66 22.80 -15.13
C ILE A 76 -17.16 22.52 -15.29
N GLU A 77 -17.99 22.87 -14.31
CA GLU A 77 -19.46 22.75 -14.41
C GLU A 77 -20.02 23.63 -15.53
N ALA A 78 -19.55 24.87 -15.66
CA ALA A 78 -19.98 25.77 -16.73
C ALA A 78 -19.63 25.26 -18.13
N ILE A 79 -18.50 24.57 -18.31
CA ILE A 79 -18.11 23.97 -19.60
C ILE A 79 -19.02 22.77 -19.93
N LEU A 80 -19.36 21.94 -18.94
CA LEU A 80 -20.19 20.75 -19.13
C LEU A 80 -21.68 21.07 -19.41
N GLU A 81 -22.20 22.19 -18.92
CA GLU A 81 -23.57 22.65 -19.23
C GLU A 81 -23.73 23.16 -20.68
N ILE A 82 -22.64 23.59 -21.33
CA ILE A 82 -22.68 24.11 -22.71
C ILE A 82 -22.65 22.96 -23.75
N GLU A 83 -22.17 21.77 -23.38
CA GLU A 83 -22.10 20.60 -24.27
C GLU A 83 -23.37 19.71 -24.25
N SER A 84 -24.41 20.10 -23.49
CA SER A 84 -25.72 19.42 -23.41
C SER A 84 -26.77 20.11 -24.30
#